data_AF-A0A9X9LN83-F1
#
_entry.id   AF-A0A9X9LN83-F1
#
_cell.length_a   1.000
_cell.length_b   1.000
_cell.length_c   1.000
_cell.angle_alpha   90.00
_cell.angle_beta   90.00
_cell.angle_gamma   90.00
#
_symmetry.space_group_name_H-M   'P 1'
#
loop_
_entity.id
_entity.type
_entity.pdbx_description
1 polymer ?
#
loop_
_entity_poly.entity_id
_entity_poly.type
_entity_poly.pdbx_seq_one_letter_code
_entity_poly.pdbx_strand_id
1 'polypeptide(L)' 'MKFSWLTVTGMSMDKEHKCIIKHNNNKGRVDEEILFPSVNKGM' A
#
# COMPACT_ATOMS: atom_id res chain seq x y z
N MET A 1 -7.74 -11.24 -12.65
CA MET A 1 -7.45 -10.17 -11.67
C MET A 1 -6.76 -10.82 -10.48
N LYS A 2 -5.68 -10.22 -9.93
CA LYS A 2 -5.04 -10.68 -8.69
C LYS A 2 -5.34 -9.66 -7.60
N PHE A 3 -5.74 -10.15 -6.43
CA PHE A 3 -6.00 -9.32 -5.27
C PHE A 3 -4.97 -9.64 -4.20
N SER A 4 -4.53 -8.59 -3.51
CA SER A 4 -3.66 -8.69 -2.34
C SER A 4 -4.33 -7.92 -1.21
N TRP A 5 -4.26 -8.46 0.00
CA TRP A 5 -4.72 -7.79 1.21
C TRP A 5 -3.63 -7.88 2.28
N LEU A 6 -3.66 -6.92 3.21
CA LEU A 6 -2.75 -6.85 4.34
C LEU A 6 -3.58 -6.67 5.61
N THR A 7 -3.54 -7.65 6.50
CA THR A 7 -4.10 -7.52 7.84
C THR A 7 -3.06 -6.89 8.75
N VAL A 8 -3.44 -5.81 9.42
CA VAL A 8 -2.55 -5.07 10.32
C VAL A 8 -3.16 -4.98 11.72
N THR A 9 -2.35 -4.67 12.73
CA THR A 9 -2.86 -4.51 14.10
C THR A 9 -3.59 -3.17 14.24
N GLY A 10 -4.53 -3.07 15.19
CA GLY A 10 -5.24 -1.81 15.45
C GLY A 10 -4.28 -0.63 15.72
N MET A 11 -3.16 -0.88 16.39
CA MET A 11 -2.06 0.08 16.65
C MET A 11 -1.27 0.52 15.41
N SER A 12 -1.64 0.07 14.23
CA SER A 12 -1.05 0.54 12.98
C SER A 12 -2.05 1.28 12.11
N MET A 13 -3.33 1.35 12.50
CA MET A 13 -4.33 2.11 11.74
C MET A 13 -4.07 3.63 11.77
N ASP A 14 -3.27 4.11 12.74
CA ASP A 14 -2.72 5.45 12.85
C ASP A 14 -1.56 5.71 11.88
N LYS A 15 -1.02 4.68 11.22
CA LYS A 15 0.12 4.80 10.31
C LYS A 15 -0.33 4.83 8.85
N GLU A 16 0.42 5.55 8.04
CA GLU A 16 0.28 5.50 6.59
C GLU A 16 0.91 4.21 6.04
N HIS A 17 0.22 3.60 5.09
CA HIS A 17 0.61 2.36 4.44
C HIS A 17 0.77 2.60 2.95
N LYS A 18 1.60 1.80 2.30
CA LYS A 18 1.86 1.90 0.87
C LYS A 18 2.00 0.52 0.26
N CYS A 19 1.24 0.26 -0.80
CA CYS A 19 1.44 -0.91 -1.65
C CYS A 19 2.30 -0.49 -2.84
N ILE A 20 3.41 -1.22 -3.04
CA ILE A 20 4.33 -0.99 -4.16
C ILE A 20 4.17 -2.17 -5.12
N ILE A 21 3.77 -1.89 -6.34
CA ILE A 21 3.58 -2.87 -7.39
C ILE A 21 4.82 -2.86 -8.29
N LYS A 22 5.61 -3.92 -8.18
CA LYS A 22 6.81 -4.12 -8.99
C LYS A 22 6.51 -5.01 -10.19
N HIS A 23 6.81 -4.52 -11.38
CA HIS A 23 6.65 -5.27 -12.63
C HIS A 23 8.00 -5.86 -13.08
N ASN A 24 8.20 -7.16 -12.85
CA ASN A 24 9.49 -7.82 -13.14
C ASN A 24 9.89 -7.84 -14.63
N ASN A 25 8.94 -7.64 -15.55
CA ASN A 25 9.16 -7.79 -16.99
C ASN A 25 9.23 -6.48 -17.79
N ASN A 26 9.19 -5.32 -17.14
CA ASN A 26 9.17 -4.03 -17.86
C ASN A 26 10.40 -3.20 -17.47
N LYS A 27 11.49 -3.33 -18.24
CA LYS A 27 12.73 -2.55 -18.09
C LYS A 27 12.46 -1.06 -18.39
N GLY A 28 12.05 -0.29 -17.37
CA GLY A 28 11.94 1.18 -17.46
C GLY A 28 10.59 1.79 -17.06
N ARG A 29 9.61 1.02 -16.57
CA ARG A 29 8.43 1.63 -15.92
C ARG A 29 8.71 1.88 -14.44
N VAL A 30 8.30 3.06 -13.97
CA VAL A 30 8.30 3.43 -12.54
C VAL A 30 7.39 2.47 -11.77
N ASP A 31 7.79 2.06 -10.57
CA ASP A 31 6.97 1.27 -9.67
C ASP A 31 5.61 1.97 -9.46
N GLU A 32 4.51 1.22 -9.56
CA GLU A 32 3.18 1.78 -9.27
C GLU A 32 2.96 1.76 -7.76
N GLU A 33 2.43 2.86 -7.24
CA GLU A 33 2.31 3.08 -5.80
C GLU A 33 0.87 3.40 -5.43
N ILE A 34 0.34 2.66 -4.46
CA ILE A 34 -0.99 2.90 -3.89
C ILE A 34 -0.80 3.29 -2.43
N LEU A 35 -1.17 4.53 -2.10
CA LEU A 35 -1.16 5.04 -0.75
C LEU A 35 -2.44 4.65 -0.03
N PHE A 36 -2.27 4.12 1.17
CA PHE A 36 -3.32 3.81 2.12
C PHE A 36 -3.13 4.78 3.30
N PRO A 37 -3.85 5.91 3.32
CA PRO A 37 -3.71 6.90 4.38
C PRO A 37 -4.11 6.28 5.72
N SER A 38 -3.59 6.85 6.81
CA SER A 38 -4.02 6.46 8.14
C SER A 38 -5.54 6.63 8.27
N VAL A 39 -6.18 5.59 8.81
CA VAL A 39 -7.63 5.53 9.03
C VAL A 39 -8.06 6.50 10.13
N ASN A 40 -7.20 6.70 11.14
CA ASN A 40 -7.49 7.53 12.31
C ASN A 40 -6.97 8.98 12.18
N LYS A 41 -6.59 9.42 10.98
CA LYS A 41 -6.05 10.76 10.76
C LYS A 41 -7.18 11.80 10.87
N GLY A 42 -7.42 12.30 12.08
CA GLY A 42 -8.44 13.31 12.39
C GLY A 42 -9.46 12.92 13.45
N MET A 43 -9.27 11.79 14.12
CA MET A 43 -9.99 11.42 15.34
C MET A 43 -9.17 11.74 16.59
#